data_AF-A0A1X2ZMT0-F1
#
_entry.id   AF-A0A1X2ZMT0-F1
#
_cell.length_a   1.000
_cell.length_b   1.000
_cell.length_c   1.000
_cell.angle_alpha   90.00
_cell.angle_beta   90.00
_cell.angle_gamma   90.00
#
_symmetry.space_group_name_H-M   'P 1'
#
loop_
_entity.id
_entity.type
_entity.pdbx_description
1 polymer ?
#
loop_
_entity_poly.entity_id
_entity_poly.type
_entity_poly.pdbx_seq_one_letter_code
_entity_poly.pdbx_strand_id
1 'polypeptide(L)'
;MASENENTTTVTTEDGILDLRPPKGSLVRQLLRLGLTFDHKDASGETWCDYTRGLSATFADRQATDVTLADMDTRDETTITASQLATVTEIKTWRSDGAGD
;
A
#
# COMPACT_ATOMS: atom_id res chain seq x y z
N MET A 1 -10.23 -14.72 20.85
CA MET A 1 -8.76 -14.69 21.05
C MET A 1 -8.31 -13.37 20.48
N ALA A 2 -7.83 -12.48 21.35
CA ALA A 2 -7.58 -11.06 21.07
C ALA A 2 -6.39 -10.84 20.15
N SER A 3 -6.45 -9.78 19.34
CA SER A 3 -5.31 -8.95 18.95
C SER A 3 -5.85 -7.64 18.38
N GLU A 4 -6.34 -6.77 19.26
CA GLU A 4 -6.33 -5.33 19.02
C GLU A 4 -4.85 -4.91 18.99
N ASN A 5 -4.25 -4.94 17.80
CA ASN A 5 -2.99 -4.24 17.57
C ASN A 5 -3.34 -2.78 17.29
N GLU A 6 -3.58 -2.03 18.38
CA GLU A 6 -3.67 -0.57 18.37
C GLU A 6 -2.30 0.00 18.00
N ASN A 7 -2.01 0.02 16.71
CA ASN A 7 -0.93 0.82 16.17
C ASN A 7 -1.39 2.27 16.15
N THR A 8 -1.25 2.96 17.28
CA THR A 8 -1.50 4.39 17.41
C THR A 8 -0.50 5.14 16.54
N THR A 9 -0.86 5.35 15.27
CA THR A 9 -0.36 6.48 14.50
C THR A 9 -0.70 7.68 15.38
N THR A 10 0.30 8.37 15.93
CA THR A 10 0.06 9.54 16.78
C THR A 10 -0.60 10.60 15.92
N VAL A 11 -1.93 10.59 15.91
CA VAL A 11 -2.72 11.61 15.24
C VAL A 11 -2.46 12.88 16.02
N THR A 12 -1.78 13.82 15.38
CA THR A 12 -1.45 15.09 16.00
C THR A 12 -2.56 16.08 15.70
N THR A 13 -2.97 16.82 16.72
CA THR A 13 -3.77 18.01 16.55
C THR A 13 -2.85 19.22 16.67
N GLU A 14 -2.53 19.87 15.55
CA GLU A 14 -1.79 21.14 15.53
C GLU A 14 -2.79 22.26 15.22
N ASP A 15 -2.84 23.29 16.07
CA ASP A 15 -3.76 24.43 15.92
C ASP A 15 -5.25 24.05 15.75
N GLY A 16 -5.68 22.96 16.39
CA GLY A 16 -7.06 22.43 16.28
C GLY A 16 -7.34 21.63 15.00
N ILE A 17 -6.33 21.41 14.15
CA ILE A 17 -6.44 20.61 12.92
C ILE A 17 -6.08 19.17 13.22
N LEU A 18 -7.01 18.24 12.96
CA LEU A 18 -6.78 16.79 13.02
C LEU A 18 -6.21 16.29 11.68
N ASP A 19 -4.91 15.99 11.62
CA ASP A 19 -4.29 15.43 10.41
C ASP A 19 -4.31 13.89 10.42
N LEU A 20 -5.20 13.31 9.61
CA LEU A 20 -5.33 11.85 9.44
C LEU A 20 -4.42 11.28 8.35
N ARG A 21 -3.56 12.10 7.73
CA ARG A 21 -2.67 11.61 6.66
C ARG A 21 -1.59 10.70 7.27
N PRO A 22 -1.25 9.59 6.62
CA PRO A 22 -0.20 8.71 7.10
C PRO A 22 1.18 9.40 7.05
N PRO A 23 2.15 8.94 7.87
CA PRO A 23 3.50 9.52 7.91
C PRO A 23 4.18 9.57 6.54
N LYS A 24 5.00 10.60 6.29
CA LYS A 24 5.58 10.88 4.97
C LYS A 24 6.36 9.71 4.35
N GLY A 25 7.01 8.90 5.18
CA GLY A 25 7.82 7.75 4.77
C GLY A 25 7.15 6.39 4.91
N SER A 26 5.86 6.31 5.29
CA SER A 26 5.20 5.02 5.45
C SER A 26 4.82 4.40 4.10
N LEU A 27 4.80 3.07 4.03
CA LEU A 27 4.29 2.31 2.87
C LEU A 27 2.88 2.79 2.49
N VAL A 28 2.02 2.95 3.49
CA VAL A 28 0.64 3.44 3.35
C VAL A 28 0.55 4.71 2.51
N ARG A 29 1.40 5.70 2.83
CA ARG A 29 1.38 6.97 2.11
C ARG A 29 1.83 6.81 0.66
N GLN A 30 2.82 5.95 0.42
CA GLN A 30 3.32 5.69 -0.93
C GLN A 30 2.29 4.93 -1.77
N LEU A 31 1.60 3.95 -1.19
CA LEU A 31 0.51 3.22 -1.86
C LEU A 31 -0.65 4.15 -2.22
N LEU A 32 -1.08 5.02 -1.29
CA LEU A 32 -2.11 6.03 -1.55
C LEU A 32 -1.68 7.02 -2.64
N ARG A 33 -0.42 7.50 -2.61
CA ARG A 33 0.14 8.36 -3.66
C ARG A 33 0.10 7.68 -5.02
N LEU A 34 0.34 6.38 -5.06
CA LEU A 34 0.30 5.57 -6.27
C LEU A 34 -1.11 5.18 -6.69
N GLY A 35 -2.15 5.50 -5.91
CA GLY A 35 -3.56 5.27 -6.25
C GLY A 35 -4.17 3.98 -5.72
N LEU A 36 -3.46 3.21 -4.89
CA LEU A 36 -4.03 2.02 -4.24
C LEU A 36 -4.87 2.42 -3.02
N THR A 37 -5.95 1.68 -2.78
CA THR A 37 -6.83 1.84 -1.62
C THR A 37 -6.77 0.61 -0.72
N PHE A 38 -7.00 0.79 0.58
CA PHE A 38 -7.12 -0.32 1.52
C PHE A 38 -8.24 -1.26 1.09
N ASP A 39 -7.97 -2.56 1.11
CA ASP A 39 -8.97 -3.58 0.77
C ASP A 39 -9.35 -4.38 2.02
N HIS A 40 -8.38 -5.13 2.58
CA HIS A 40 -8.59 -5.90 3.80
C HIS A 40 -7.29 -6.10 4.58
N LYS A 41 -7.45 -6.62 5.81
CA LYS A 41 -6.37 -7.11 6.64
C LYS A 41 -6.75 -8.48 7.19
N ASP A 42 -5.84 -9.44 7.11
CA ASP A 42 -5.99 -10.77 7.69
C ASP A 42 -4.74 -11.18 8.49
N ALA A 43 -4.58 -12.48 8.77
CA ALA A 43 -3.45 -13.00 9.53
C ALA A 43 -2.10 -12.87 8.80
N SER A 44 -2.11 -12.69 7.48
CA SER A 44 -0.92 -12.57 6.63
C SER A 44 -0.47 -11.12 6.46
N GLY A 45 -1.35 -10.16 6.78
CA GLY A 45 -1.03 -8.75 6.76
C GLY A 45 -2.13 -7.91 6.11
N GLU A 46 -1.73 -6.78 5.55
CA GLU A 46 -2.64 -5.87 4.86
C GLU A 46 -2.56 -6.01 3.35
N THR A 47 -3.72 -5.92 2.70
CA THR A 47 -3.88 -5.92 1.26
C THR A 47 -4.46 -4.58 0.80
N TRP A 48 -3.84 -4.02 -0.23
CA TRP A 48 -4.19 -2.75 -0.85
C TRP A 48 -4.33 -2.96 -2.36
N CYS A 49 -5.32 -2.35 -2.98
CA CYS A 49 -5.67 -2.64 -4.37
C CYS A 49 -5.90 -1.36 -5.17
N ASP A 50 -5.49 -1.41 -6.44
CA ASP A 50 -6.12 -0.65 -7.51
C ASP A 50 -6.74 -1.64 -8.49
N TYR A 51 -8.04 -1.88 -8.35
CA TYR A 51 -8.79 -2.78 -9.21
C TYR A 51 -8.94 -2.27 -10.65
N THR A 52 -8.86 -0.96 -10.89
CA THR A 52 -8.95 -0.41 -12.24
C THR A 52 -7.72 -0.73 -13.06
N ARG A 53 -6.55 -0.70 -12.42
CA ARG A 53 -5.27 -1.13 -13.00
C ARG A 53 -4.95 -2.59 -12.76
N GLY A 54 -5.72 -3.35 -11.96
CA GLY A 54 -5.39 -4.75 -11.69
C GLY A 54 -4.08 -4.90 -10.92
N LEU A 55 -3.86 -4.05 -9.91
CA LEU A 55 -2.66 -4.06 -9.07
C LEU A 55 -3.04 -4.34 -7.62
N SER A 56 -2.35 -5.29 -6.98
CA SER A 56 -2.41 -5.49 -5.53
C SER A 56 -1.06 -5.22 -4.87
N ALA A 57 -1.10 -4.80 -3.61
CA ALA A 57 0.06 -4.63 -2.75
C ALA A 57 -0.22 -5.29 -1.40
N THR A 58 0.71 -6.12 -0.92
CA THR A 58 0.61 -6.82 0.36
C THR A 58 1.86 -6.61 1.22
N PHE A 59 1.66 -6.40 2.52
CA PHE A 59 2.74 -6.27 3.49
C PHE A 59 2.28 -6.72 4.88
N ALA A 60 3.20 -7.23 5.70
CA ALA A 60 2.88 -7.93 6.95
C ALA A 60 2.15 -7.04 7.97
N ASP A 61 2.64 -5.81 8.20
CA ASP A 61 2.07 -4.86 9.14
C ASP A 61 2.52 -3.42 8.84
N ARG A 62 2.06 -2.45 9.64
CA ARG A 62 2.36 -1.03 9.43
C ARG A 62 3.82 -0.66 9.72
N GLN A 63 4.62 -1.57 10.29
CA GLN A 63 6.04 -1.44 10.56
C GLN A 63 6.89 -2.10 9.47
N ALA A 64 6.27 -2.85 8.55
CA ALA A 64 6.95 -3.45 7.41
C ALA A 64 7.77 -2.41 6.63
N THR A 65 8.96 -2.83 6.21
CA THR A 65 9.92 -2.01 5.46
C THR A 65 9.87 -2.28 3.96
N ASP A 66 9.07 -3.25 3.56
CA ASP A 66 8.89 -3.72 2.19
C ASP A 66 7.41 -4.00 1.90
N VAL A 67 7.11 -4.09 0.62
CA VAL A 67 5.78 -4.44 0.11
C VAL A 67 5.93 -5.33 -1.11
N THR A 68 5.08 -6.35 -1.21
CA THR A 68 4.95 -7.16 -2.41
C THR A 68 3.87 -6.56 -3.30
N LEU A 69 4.26 -6.16 -4.51
CA LEU A 69 3.37 -5.68 -5.56
C LEU A 69 3.10 -6.84 -6.53
N ALA A 70 1.85 -7.04 -6.92
CA ALA A 70 1.47 -8.09 -7.85
C ALA A 70 0.46 -7.60 -8.89
N ASP A 71 0.67 -8.01 -10.14
CA ASP A 71 -0.32 -7.94 -11.19
C ASP A 71 -1.45 -8.94 -10.89
N MET A 72 -2.69 -8.47 -10.85
CA MET A 72 -3.84 -9.32 -10.50
C MET A 72 -4.21 -10.32 -11.61
N ASP A 73 -3.91 -9.98 -12.87
CA ASP A 73 -4.24 -10.77 -14.05
C ASP A 73 -3.16 -11.82 -14.33
N THR A 74 -1.88 -11.44 -14.31
CA THR A 74 -0.77 -12.37 -14.61
C THR A 74 -0.22 -13.09 -13.38
N ARG A 75 -0.42 -12.52 -12.19
CA ARG A 75 0.20 -12.95 -10.91
C ARG A 75 1.72 -12.79 -10.86
N ASP A 76 2.29 -12.03 -11.79
CA ASP A 76 3.69 -11.61 -11.66
C ASP A 76 3.81 -10.65 -10.48
N GLU A 77 4.79 -10.92 -9.61
CA GLU A 77 4.98 -10.17 -8.38
C GLU A 77 6.44 -9.79 -8.15
N THR A 78 6.62 -8.71 -7.39
CA THR A 78 7.93 -8.25 -6.93
C THR A 78 7.83 -7.60 -5.57
N THR A 79 8.81 -7.87 -4.71
CA THR A 79 8.92 -7.22 -3.40
C THR A 79 9.93 -6.09 -3.49
N ILE A 80 9.52 -4.89 -3.10
CA ILE A 80 10.39 -3.71 -3.07
C ILE A 80 10.33 -3.02 -1.71
N THR A 81 11.43 -2.37 -1.33
CA THR A 81 11.51 -1.61 -0.08
C THR A 81 10.66 -0.34 -0.13
N ALA A 82 10.27 0.19 1.03
CA ALA A 82 9.57 1.47 1.15
C ALA A 82 10.34 2.63 0.48
N SER A 83 11.67 2.61 0.57
CA SER A 83 12.55 3.58 -0.09
C SER A 83 12.49 3.47 -1.61
N GLN A 84 12.51 2.26 -2.18
CA GLN A 84 12.33 2.07 -3.62
C GLN A 84 10.93 2.51 -4.07
N LEU A 85 9.88 2.09 -3.35
CA LEU A 85 8.49 2.47 -3.63
C LEU A 85 8.30 3.99 -3.63
N ALA A 86 9.01 4.72 -2.77
CA ALA A 86 8.98 6.18 -2.74
C ALA A 86 9.53 6.84 -4.02
N THR A 87 10.38 6.14 -4.78
CA THR A 87 10.91 6.61 -6.08
C THR A 87 10.00 6.26 -7.26
N VAL A 88 9.10 5.29 -7.10
CA VAL A 88 8.19 4.83 -8.16
C VAL A 88 7.16 5.92 -8.46
N THR A 89 7.05 6.35 -9.72
CA THR A 89 6.04 7.34 -10.14
C THR A 89 4.80 6.71 -10.74
N GLU A 90 4.92 5.51 -11.30
CA GLU A 90 3.87 4.79 -11.99
C GLU A 90 4.13 3.28 -11.88
N ILE A 91 3.07 2.47 -11.79
CA ILE A 91 3.13 1.01 -11.88
C ILE A 91 2.25 0.59 -13.04
N LYS A 92 2.85 -0.17 -13.96
CA LYS A 92 2.19 -0.74 -15.13
C LYS A 92 1.90 -2.21 -14.88
N THR A 93 0.76 -2.64 -15.38
CA THR A 93 0.18 -3.97 -15.25
C THR A 93 -0.42 -4.36 -16.60
N TRP A 94 -0.82 -5.62 -16.75
CA TRP A 94 -1.51 -6.11 -17.92
C TRP A 94 -2.75 -5.28 -18.25
N ARG A 95 -3.59 -5.01 -17.24
CA ARG A 95 -4.83 -4.24 -17.44
C ARG A 95 -4.60 -2.78 -17.80
N SER A 96 -3.51 -2.18 -17.32
CA SER A 96 -3.25 -0.75 -17.56
C SER A 96 -2.46 -0.46 -18.83
N ASP A 97 -1.57 -1.36 -19.25
CA ASP A 97 -0.64 -1.10 -20.36
C ASP A 97 -0.35 -2.34 -21.24
N GLY A 98 -0.70 -3.55 -20.81
CA GLY A 98 -0.40 -4.79 -21.55
C GLY A 98 -1.50 -5.30 -22.49
N ALA A 99 -2.77 -4.94 -22.25
CA ALA A 99 -3.91 -5.48 -23.01
C ALA A 99 -3.96 -5.10 -24.50
N GLY A 100 -3.06 -4.22 -24.96
CA GLY A 100 -2.98 -3.78 -26.35
C GLY A 100 -1.69 -4.17 -27.08
N ASP A 101 -0.79 -4.92 -26.44
CA ASP A 101 0.45 -5.44 -27.03
C ASP A 101 0.23 -6.74 -27.82
#